data_AF-A0A892IB25-F1
#
_entry.id   AF-A0A892IB25-F1
#
_cell.length_a   1.000
_cell.length_b   1.000
_cell.length_c   1.000
_cell.angle_alpha   90.00
_cell.angle_beta   90.00
_cell.angle_gamma   90.00
#
_symmetry.space_group_name_H-M   'P 1'
#
loop_
_entity.id
_entity.type
_entity.pdbx_description
1 polymer ?
#
loop_
_entity_poly.entity_id
_entity_poly.type
_entity_poly.pdbx_seq_one_letter_code
_entity_poly.pdbx_strand_id
1 'polypeptide(L)'
;MDYHDFPHLLAIASGYLGQDWRSWGDSFEGVVALYKSETTQEERAELLKEIDLFEKKYATNLDDEFIDRYGHDFDPSLRGFTTASFFEALRQLLKT
;
A
#
# COMPACT_ATOMS: atom_id res chain seq x y z
N MET A 1 10.09 -14.55 6.53
CA MET A 1 9.08 -14.12 5.54
C MET A 1 9.81 -13.49 4.37
N ASP A 2 9.38 -13.82 3.15
CA ASP A 2 10.00 -13.32 1.94
C ASP A 2 9.37 -11.96 1.58
N TYR A 3 9.99 -10.88 2.06
CA TYR A 3 9.58 -9.50 1.77
C TYR A 3 9.75 -9.12 0.28
N HIS A 4 10.31 -10.02 -0.53
CA HIS A 4 10.69 -9.75 -1.92
C HIS A 4 9.56 -9.98 -2.94
N ASP A 5 8.43 -10.58 -2.55
CA ASP A 5 7.34 -10.89 -3.50
C ASP A 5 6.57 -9.65 -3.99
N PHE A 6 6.57 -8.56 -3.21
CA PHE A 6 5.76 -7.36 -3.47
C PHE A 6 6.53 -6.06 -3.13
N PRO A 7 7.60 -5.75 -3.88
CA PRO A 7 8.48 -4.62 -3.59
C PRO A 7 7.78 -3.25 -3.69
N HIS A 8 6.81 -3.06 -4.59
CA HIS A 8 6.11 -1.78 -4.73
C HIS A 8 5.11 -1.58 -3.58
N LEU A 9 4.44 -2.66 -3.17
CA LEU A 9 3.56 -2.65 -2.01
C LEU A 9 4.34 -2.36 -0.72
N LEU A 10 5.53 -2.97 -0.57
CA LEU A 10 6.45 -2.66 0.53
C LEU A 10 6.87 -1.18 0.51
N ALA A 11 7.23 -0.65 -0.65
CA ALA A 11 7.66 0.74 -0.78
C ALA A 11 6.58 1.72 -0.32
N ILE A 12 5.33 1.55 -0.76
CA ILE A 12 4.25 2.45 -0.36
C ILE A 12 3.82 2.23 1.11
N ALA A 13 3.73 0.99 1.59
CA ALA A 13 3.29 0.69 2.94
C ALA A 13 4.32 1.14 3.99
N SER A 14 5.60 0.76 3.82
CA SER A 14 6.65 1.05 4.80
C SER A 14 7.36 2.38 4.55
N GLY A 15 7.61 2.75 3.29
CA GLY A 15 8.38 3.95 2.95
C GLY A 15 7.57 5.24 3.01
N TYR A 16 6.36 5.23 2.45
CA TYR A 16 5.52 6.43 2.34
C TYR A 16 4.46 6.49 3.45
N LEU A 17 3.72 5.41 3.65
CA LEU A 17 2.62 5.36 4.62
C LEU A 17 3.05 4.87 6.00
N GLY A 18 4.32 4.50 6.18
CA GLY A 18 4.84 3.93 7.42
C GLY A 18 4.90 4.90 8.59
N GLN A 19 5.77 4.61 9.57
CA GLN A 19 5.85 5.36 10.83
C GLN A 19 6.13 6.86 10.63
N ASP A 20 6.93 7.20 9.61
CA ASP A 20 7.32 8.57 9.29
C ASP A 20 6.41 9.29 8.28
N TRP A 21 5.19 8.78 8.02
CA TRP A 21 4.29 9.33 6.99
C TRP A 21 4.01 10.84 7.12
N ARG A 22 4.03 11.38 8.35
CA ARG A 22 3.86 12.81 8.63
C ARG A 22 4.97 13.69 8.05
N SER A 23 6.12 13.10 7.73
CA SER A 23 7.20 13.79 7.02
C SER A 23 6.86 14.03 5.54
N TRP A 24 5.90 13.27 5.01
CA TRP A 24 5.53 13.25 3.60
C TRP A 24 4.19 13.96 3.32
N GLY A 25 3.32 14.10 4.31
CA GLY A 25 2.05 14.82 4.17
C GLY A 25 1.15 14.78 5.39
N ASP A 26 0.04 15.53 5.33
CA ASP A 26 -0.92 15.68 6.44
C ASP A 26 -2.14 14.75 6.33
N SER A 27 -2.33 14.08 5.19
CA SER A 27 -3.39 13.09 4.99
C SER A 27 -2.92 11.89 4.16
N PHE A 28 -3.71 10.82 4.19
CA PHE A 28 -3.51 9.63 3.36
C PHE A 28 -3.43 10.00 1.87
N GLU A 29 -4.38 10.78 1.38
CA GLU A 29 -4.45 11.22 -0.01
C GLU A 29 -3.25 12.11 -0.38
N GLY A 30 -2.80 12.96 0.54
CA GLY A 30 -1.61 13.80 0.34
C GLY A 30 -0.34 12.97 0.16
N VAL A 31 -0.13 11.95 1.00
CA VAL A 31 1.02 11.06 0.87
C VAL A 31 0.94 10.20 -0.39
N VAL A 32 -0.23 9.68 -0.74
CA VAL A 32 -0.42 8.93 -2.00
C VAL A 32 -0.22 9.83 -3.23
N ALA A 33 -0.62 11.10 -3.16
CA ALA A 33 -0.35 12.07 -4.21
C ALA A 33 1.15 12.36 -4.36
N LEU A 34 1.90 12.45 -3.25
CA LEU A 34 3.36 12.57 -3.28
C LEU A 34 3.98 11.34 -3.94
N TYR A 35 3.65 10.13 -3.48
CA TYR A 35 4.11 8.88 -4.09
C TYR A 35 3.87 8.86 -5.60
N LYS A 36 2.66 9.26 -6.02
CA LYS A 36 2.28 9.33 -7.43
C LYS A 36 3.12 10.33 -8.23
N SER A 37 3.56 11.43 -7.61
CA SER A 37 4.40 12.44 -8.24
C SER A 37 5.87 12.02 -8.36
N GLU A 38 6.34 11.15 -7.46
CA GLU A 38 7.72 10.64 -7.42
C GLU A 38 7.93 9.34 -8.19
N THR A 39 6.84 8.69 -8.62
CA THR A 39 6.88 7.43 -9.35
C THR A 39 6.46 7.56 -10.80
N THR A 40 7.04 6.71 -11.64
CA THR A 40 6.70 6.56 -13.05
C THR A 40 5.32 5.92 -13.23
N GLN A 41 4.79 5.97 -14.45
CA GLN A 41 3.53 5.27 -14.76
C GLN A 41 3.71 3.75 -14.66
N GLU A 42 4.88 3.24 -15.03
CA GLU A 42 5.25 1.84 -15.00
C GLU A 42 5.30 1.31 -13.57
N GLU A 43 5.98 2.00 -12.65
CA GLU A 43 6.04 1.62 -11.22
C GLU A 43 4.64 1.59 -10.58
N ARG A 44 3.79 2.56 -10.91
CA ARG A 44 2.40 2.57 -10.45
C ARG A 44 1.61 1.39 -11.03
N ALA A 45 1.84 1.04 -12.28
CA ALA A 45 1.18 -0.12 -12.88
C ALA A 45 1.65 -1.44 -12.23
N GLU A 46 2.93 -1.57 -11.88
CA GLU A 46 3.44 -2.73 -11.14
C GLU A 46 2.85 -2.81 -9.72
N LEU A 47 2.73 -1.69 -9.00
CA LEU A 47 2.02 -1.67 -7.71
C LEU A 47 0.58 -2.20 -7.85
N LEU A 48 -0.17 -1.75 -8.86
CA LEU A 48 -1.54 -2.21 -9.07
C LEU A 48 -1.60 -3.72 -9.39
N LYS A 49 -0.63 -4.25 -10.14
CA LYS A 49 -0.50 -5.69 -10.39
C LYS A 49 -0.16 -6.46 -9.11
N GLU A 50 0.74 -5.93 -8.28
CA GLU A 50 1.08 -6.52 -6.99
C GLU A 50 -0.13 -6.60 -6.07
N ILE A 51 -0.96 -5.56 -6.02
CA ILE A 51 -2.24 -5.56 -5.29
C ILE A 51 -3.15 -6.69 -5.80
N ASP A 52 -3.38 -6.78 -7.12
CA ASP A 52 -4.22 -7.84 -7.71
C ASP A 52 -3.69 -9.25 -7.37
N LEU A 53 -2.37 -9.43 -7.40
CA LEU A 53 -1.72 -10.70 -7.06
C LEU A 53 -1.82 -11.01 -5.57
N PHE A 54 -1.64 -10.01 -4.69
CA PHE A 54 -1.73 -10.16 -3.26
C PHE A 54 -3.15 -10.59 -2.85
N GLU A 55 -4.18 -9.88 -3.33
CA GLU A 55 -5.57 -10.22 -3.07
C GLU A 55 -5.93 -11.62 -3.57
N LYS A 56 -5.45 -11.99 -4.76
CA LYS A 56 -5.68 -13.34 -5.31
C LYS A 56 -4.98 -14.42 -4.49
N LYS A 57 -3.74 -14.19 -4.05
CA LYS A 57 -2.92 -15.17 -3.32
C LYS A 57 -3.44 -15.38 -1.90
N TYR A 58 -3.98 -14.34 -1.26
CA TYR A 58 -4.38 -14.33 0.15
C TYR A 58 -5.88 -14.06 0.34
N ALA A 59 -6.72 -14.43 -0.64
CA ALA A 59 -8.15 -14.11 -0.65
C ALA A 59 -8.90 -14.57 0.63
N THR A 60 -8.44 -15.61 1.32
CA THR A 60 -9.06 -16.15 2.53
C THR A 60 -8.55 -15.53 3.84
N ASN A 61 -7.42 -14.81 3.81
CA ASN A 61 -6.73 -14.30 5.00
C ASN A 61 -6.04 -12.94 4.73
N LEU A 62 -6.66 -12.11 3.88
CA LEU A 62 -6.04 -10.91 3.32
C LEU A 62 -5.53 -9.93 4.38
N ASP A 63 -6.37 -9.61 5.37
CA ASP A 63 -6.01 -8.69 6.44
C ASP A 63 -4.87 -9.25 7.30
N ASP A 64 -4.97 -10.52 7.71
CA ASP A 64 -3.95 -11.18 8.52
C ASP A 64 -2.59 -11.23 7.81
N GLU A 65 -2.54 -11.61 6.53
CA GLU A 65 -1.30 -11.67 5.77
C GLU A 65 -0.69 -10.27 5.58
N PHE A 66 -1.52 -9.25 5.35
CA PHE A 66 -1.03 -7.88 5.22
C PHE A 66 -0.40 -7.39 6.53
N ILE A 67 -1.07 -7.62 7.66
CA ILE A 67 -0.57 -7.23 8.98
C ILE A 67 0.70 -8.00 9.35
N ASP A 68 0.76 -9.30 9.07
CA ASP A 68 1.94 -10.14 9.32
C ASP A 68 3.19 -9.63 8.57
N ARG A 69 2.99 -9.10 7.35
CA ARG A 69 4.07 -8.55 6.51
C ARG A 69 4.41 -7.09 6.79
N TYR A 70 3.40 -6.23 6.95
CA TYR A 70 3.58 -4.78 6.92
C TYR A 70 3.11 -4.10 8.20
N GLY A 71 2.40 -4.79 9.10
CA GLY A 71 1.75 -4.20 10.27
C GLY A 71 2.71 -3.54 11.27
N HIS A 72 4.00 -3.92 11.24
CA HIS A 72 5.03 -3.20 12.02
C HIS A 72 5.20 -1.74 11.56
N ASP A 73 5.09 -1.50 10.26
CA ASP A 73 5.30 -0.17 9.67
C ASP A 73 3.97 0.54 9.40
N PHE A 74 2.97 -0.20 8.93
CA PHE A 74 1.68 0.32 8.52
C PHE A 74 0.55 -0.68 8.75
N ASP A 75 -0.39 -0.29 9.61
CA ASP A 75 -1.66 -0.98 9.83
C ASP A 75 -2.81 -0.13 9.26
N PRO A 76 -3.50 -0.59 8.20
CA PRO A 76 -4.63 0.11 7.59
C PRO A 76 -5.79 0.35 8.57
N SER A 77 -5.98 -0.54 9.55
CA SER A 77 -7.10 -0.49 10.50
C SER A 77 -7.01 0.71 11.44
N LEU A 78 -5.79 1.14 11.77
CA LEU A 78 -5.54 2.37 12.56
C LEU A 78 -5.97 3.63 11.83
N ARG A 79 -6.24 3.54 10.52
CA ARG A 79 -6.74 4.63 9.67
C ARG A 79 -8.17 4.40 9.19
N GLY A 80 -8.87 3.40 9.74
CA GLY A 80 -10.26 3.10 9.40
C GLY A 80 -10.45 2.28 8.11
N PHE A 81 -9.40 1.63 7.61
CA PHE A 81 -9.45 0.76 6.45
C PHE A 81 -9.37 -0.73 6.85
N THR A 82 -10.07 -1.59 6.12
CA THR A 82 -9.62 -2.98 5.89
C THR A 82 -8.54 -3.00 4.80
N THR A 83 -7.74 -4.06 4.69
CA THR A 83 -6.73 -4.14 3.62
C THR A 83 -7.36 -4.03 2.23
N ALA A 84 -8.51 -4.68 2.01
CA ALA A 84 -9.26 -4.57 0.76
C ALA A 84 -9.69 -3.12 0.45
N SER A 85 -10.23 -2.40 1.45
CA SER A 85 -10.63 -1.00 1.25
C SER A 85 -9.44 -0.06 1.06
N PHE A 86 -8.30 -0.36 1.69
CA PHE A 86 -7.04 0.36 1.46
C PHE A 86 -6.55 0.18 0.02
N PHE A 87 -6.56 -1.06 -0.48
CA PHE A 87 -6.19 -1.37 -1.86
C PHE A 87 -7.12 -0.69 -2.87
N GLU A 88 -8.42 -0.68 -2.62
CA GLU A 88 -9.37 0.05 -3.45
C GLU A 88 -9.09 1.56 -3.45
N ALA A 89 -8.77 2.15 -2.29
CA ALA A 89 -8.38 3.56 -2.21
C ALA A 89 -7.11 3.86 -3.01
N LEU A 90 -6.09 2.99 -2.94
CA LEU A 90 -4.88 3.11 -3.76
C LEU A 90 -5.21 3.06 -5.26
N ARG A 91 -6.06 2.12 -5.70
CA ARG A 91 -6.49 2.03 -7.10
C ARG A 91 -7.15 3.33 -7.56
N GLN A 92 -8.00 3.93 -6.74
CA GLN A 92 -8.71 5.16 -7.10
C GLN A 92 -7.76 6.36 -7.22
N LEU A 93 -6.80 6.49 -6.31
CA LEU A 93 -5.87 7.62 -6.27
C LEU A 93 -4.79 7.54 -7.37
N LEU A 94 -4.36 6.33 -7.74
CA LEU A 94 -3.26 6.12 -8.69
C LEU A 94 -3.69 6.07 -10.17
N LYS A 95 -4.97 5.79 -10.46
CA LYS A 95 -5.50 5.68 -11.84
C LYS A 95 -5.62 7.01 -12.60
N THR A 96 -5.60 8.15 -11.91
CA THR A 96 -5.81 9.49 -12.51
C THR A 96 -4.57 10.12 -13.11
#